data_AF-A0A943GM79-F1
#
_entry.id   AF-A0A943GM79-F1
#
_cell.length_a   1.000
_cell.length_b   1.000
_cell.length_c   1.000
_cell.angle_alpha   90.00
_cell.angle_beta   90.00
_cell.angle_gamma   90.00
#
_symmetry.space_group_name_H-M   'P 1'
#
loop_
_entity.id
_entity.type
_entity.pdbx_description
1 polymer ?
#
loop_
_entity_poly.entity_id
_entity_poly.type
_entity_poly.pdbx_seq_one_letter_code
_entity_poly.pdbx_strand_id
1 'polypeptide(L)'
;MSTYELSLTSNYVADWDFKMAIRELIQNGVDQETLEPDNIFNIFYENGTLQFENLKSKLKINTLLLGRSSKTHDDNTVGQFGEGYKISALVLNRLGKTFTVHNYGKNEIWTTRFINSRKWHDKILAFDVNENISSRNGLVIEVGNITPEEYDAIQDIWLGFKGDYKKIDTSKGEILLDESEKNKIYVNGLYISCSADLQYGYNFHPKYLKLERDRKSCDSFDTKLLTSEMLNEAFLEDKIEPGKIMEMVEDENDDVMFLKYTSNRSKVIQACMDTIDKQGKEMISMQKENEELPEELTQAIPVAEPSEYDRIKNQGGNPVFVKPHVYELVKYVAEERTDNLYNYRKEVPVKERTLKEEFEFWMELYGEELSYKAENALKELIEQI
;
A
#
# COMPACT_ATOMS: atom_id res chain seq x y z
N MET A 1 -18.46 45.04 -4.54
CA MET A 1 -17.31 44.36 -3.93
C MET A 1 -17.55 44.25 -2.44
N SER A 2 -17.47 43.03 -1.90
CA SER A 2 -17.58 42.75 -0.47
C SER A 2 -16.29 42.09 0.03
N THR A 3 -15.70 42.62 1.10
CA THR A 3 -14.46 42.08 1.68
C THR A 3 -14.78 41.17 2.87
N TYR A 4 -14.25 39.95 2.83
CA TYR A 4 -14.38 38.95 3.88
C TYR A 4 -13.02 38.73 4.54
N GLU A 5 -12.91 39.19 5.78
CA GLU A 5 -11.72 38.98 6.62
C GLU A 5 -11.67 37.54 7.12
N LEU A 6 -10.60 36.81 6.81
CA LEU A 6 -10.32 35.53 7.45
C LEU A 6 -9.41 35.77 8.66
N SER A 7 -9.78 35.24 9.82
CA SER A 7 -8.97 35.29 11.05
C SER A 7 -7.76 34.35 10.97
N LEU A 8 -6.93 34.54 9.95
CA LEU A 8 -5.71 33.81 9.65
C LEU A 8 -4.57 34.83 9.49
N THR A 9 -3.57 34.75 10.37
CA THR A 9 -2.39 35.62 10.30
C THR A 9 -1.52 35.22 9.12
N SER A 10 -0.77 36.17 8.55
CA SER A 10 0.12 35.90 7.41
C SER A 10 1.17 34.78 7.64
N ASN A 11 1.49 34.46 8.90
CA ASN A 11 2.46 33.43 9.28
C ASN A 11 1.83 32.10 9.71
N TYR A 12 0.50 31.93 9.60
CA TYR A 12 -0.11 30.62 9.82
C TYR A 12 0.50 29.59 8.84
N VAL A 13 0.74 28.36 9.31
CA VAL A 13 1.44 27.30 8.57
C VAL A 13 2.72 27.80 7.88
N ALA A 14 3.61 28.46 8.62
CA ALA A 14 4.83 29.08 8.08
C ALA A 14 5.78 28.08 7.38
N ASP A 15 5.70 26.80 7.73
CA ASP A 15 6.46 25.71 7.14
C ASP A 15 5.93 25.25 5.77
N TRP A 16 4.74 25.70 5.36
CA TRP A 16 4.16 25.36 4.07
C TRP A 16 4.76 26.18 2.94
N ASP A 17 5.15 25.47 1.89
CA ASP A 17 5.71 26.00 0.66
C ASP A 17 4.68 26.01 -0.49
N PHE A 18 5.16 26.35 -1.69
CA PHE A 18 4.35 26.36 -2.90
C PHE A 18 3.70 25.00 -3.18
N LYS A 19 4.47 23.91 -3.07
CA LYS A 19 3.98 22.56 -3.36
C LYS A 19 2.84 22.16 -2.43
N MET A 20 2.97 22.46 -1.13
CA MET A 20 1.91 22.20 -0.15
C MET A 20 0.60 22.92 -0.47
N ALA A 21 0.68 24.19 -0.88
CA ALA A 21 -0.51 24.94 -1.28
C ALA A 21 -1.16 24.38 -2.56
N ILE A 22 -0.36 23.98 -3.55
CA ILE A 22 -0.87 23.38 -4.78
C ILE A 22 -1.50 22.00 -4.51
N ARG A 23 -0.89 21.17 -3.66
CA ARG A 23 -1.43 19.86 -3.26
C ARG A 23 -2.86 19.95 -2.73
N GLU A 24 -3.15 20.93 -1.88
CA GLU A 24 -4.50 21.16 -1.35
C GLU A 24 -5.51 21.52 -2.46
N LEU A 25 -5.11 22.29 -3.47
CA LEU A 25 -5.99 22.65 -4.58
C LEU A 25 -6.28 21.44 -5.48
N ILE A 26 -5.23 20.67 -5.81
CA ILE A 26 -5.36 19.41 -6.56
C ILE A 26 -6.33 18.48 -5.83
N GLN A 27 -6.11 18.26 -4.55
CA GLN A 27 -6.94 17.37 -3.77
C GLN A 27 -8.39 17.79 -3.70
N ASN A 28 -8.65 19.10 -3.55
CA ASN A 28 -10.03 19.58 -3.54
C ASN A 28 -10.76 19.25 -4.83
N GLY A 29 -10.06 19.34 -5.97
CA GLY A 29 -10.63 19.03 -7.27
C GLY A 29 -10.77 17.54 -7.55
N VAL A 30 -9.76 16.73 -7.22
CA VAL A 30 -9.82 15.27 -7.36
C VAL A 30 -10.92 14.67 -6.48
N ASP A 31 -10.99 15.07 -5.20
CA ASP A 31 -12.07 14.63 -4.32
C ASP A 31 -13.46 14.99 -4.88
N GLN A 32 -13.59 16.13 -5.57
CA GLN A 32 -14.85 16.54 -6.16
C GLN A 32 -15.23 15.66 -7.35
N GLU A 33 -14.25 15.27 -8.19
CA GLU A 33 -14.46 14.29 -9.25
C GLU A 33 -14.77 12.90 -8.68
N THR A 34 -14.15 12.50 -7.57
CA THR A 34 -14.51 11.24 -6.88
C THR A 34 -15.97 11.22 -6.45
N LEU A 35 -16.50 12.35 -5.96
CA LEU A 35 -17.90 12.46 -5.54
C LEU A 35 -18.88 12.62 -6.72
N GLU A 36 -18.43 13.27 -7.78
CA GLU A 36 -19.21 13.58 -8.98
C GLU A 36 -18.38 13.21 -10.22
N PRO A 37 -18.37 11.93 -10.66
CA PRO A 37 -17.46 11.43 -11.70
C PRO A 37 -17.60 12.11 -13.07
N ASP A 38 -18.69 12.81 -13.31
CA ASP A 38 -18.92 13.60 -14.51
C ASP A 38 -18.43 15.06 -14.40
N ASN A 39 -17.82 15.43 -13.26
CA ASN A 39 -17.21 16.73 -12.97
C ASN A 39 -15.67 16.63 -12.96
N ILE A 40 -15.14 16.23 -14.11
CA ILE A 40 -13.72 15.98 -14.36
C ILE A 40 -12.84 17.13 -13.88
N PHE A 41 -11.83 16.80 -13.09
CA PHE A 41 -10.84 17.73 -12.62
C PHE A 41 -9.73 17.92 -13.67
N ASN A 42 -9.42 19.17 -14.01
CA ASN A 42 -8.37 19.50 -14.97
C ASN A 42 -7.40 20.55 -14.42
N ILE A 43 -6.15 20.46 -14.86
CA ILE A 43 -5.10 21.44 -14.56
C ILE A 43 -4.52 21.97 -15.86
N PHE A 44 -4.44 23.29 -16.00
CA PHE A 44 -3.83 23.95 -17.15
C PHE A 44 -2.77 24.94 -16.69
N TYR A 45 -1.63 24.98 -17.39
CA TYR A 45 -0.60 25.98 -17.17
C TYR A 45 -0.34 26.76 -18.45
N GLU A 46 -0.53 28.07 -18.38
CA GLU A 46 -0.31 28.97 -19.51
C GLU A 46 0.10 30.35 -19.02
N ASN A 47 1.10 30.96 -19.67
CA ASN A 47 1.52 32.35 -19.43
C ASN A 47 1.75 32.69 -17.94
N GLY A 48 2.39 31.77 -17.19
CA GLY A 48 2.68 31.96 -15.77
C GLY A 48 1.46 31.86 -14.84
N THR A 49 0.38 31.24 -15.32
CA THR A 49 -0.86 31.03 -14.56
C THR A 49 -1.24 29.55 -14.58
N LEU A 50 -1.47 28.99 -13.39
CA LEU A 50 -1.96 27.65 -13.18
C LEU A 50 -3.47 27.70 -12.88
N GLN A 51 -4.25 26.90 -13.59
CA GLN A 51 -5.72 26.86 -13.52
C GLN A 51 -6.16 25.49 -13.04
N PHE A 52 -7.06 25.45 -12.07
CA PHE A 52 -7.66 24.24 -11.51
C PHE A 52 -9.16 24.27 -11.77
N GLU A 53 -9.68 23.33 -12.57
CA GLU A 53 -11.05 23.37 -13.08
C GLU A 53 -11.88 22.18 -12.62
N ASN A 54 -13.06 22.47 -12.07
CA ASN A 54 -14.18 21.51 -11.92
C ASN A 54 -15.47 22.23 -12.37
N LEU A 55 -15.86 22.01 -13.62
CA LEU A 55 -16.81 22.90 -14.29
C LEU A 55 -18.25 22.84 -13.75
N LYS A 56 -18.62 21.78 -13.01
CA LYS A 56 -19.96 21.65 -12.39
C LYS A 56 -20.01 22.16 -10.95
N SER A 57 -18.86 22.50 -10.38
CA SER A 57 -18.75 22.96 -9.00
C SER A 57 -19.11 24.44 -8.85
N LYS A 58 -19.40 24.82 -7.60
CA LYS A 58 -19.57 26.23 -7.19
C LYS A 58 -19.23 26.38 -5.71
N LEU A 59 -18.61 27.50 -5.36
CA LEU A 59 -18.38 27.84 -3.96
C LEU A 59 -19.51 28.70 -3.43
N LYS A 60 -19.97 28.39 -2.22
CA LYS A 60 -20.88 29.26 -1.47
C LYS A 60 -20.06 30.17 -0.57
N ILE A 61 -20.50 31.40 -0.36
CA ILE A 61 -19.75 32.36 0.47
C ILE A 61 -19.44 31.83 1.88
N ASN A 62 -20.35 31.02 2.44
CA ASN A 62 -20.18 30.43 3.76
C ASN A 62 -19.03 29.41 3.83
N THR A 63 -18.51 28.92 2.70
CA THR A 63 -17.30 28.08 2.66
C THR A 63 -16.05 28.86 3.08
N LEU A 64 -16.12 30.20 3.18
CA LEU A 64 -15.06 31.01 3.80
C LEU A 64 -14.94 30.78 5.31
N LEU A 65 -15.98 30.26 5.98
CA LEU A 65 -15.90 29.88 7.39
C LEU A 65 -14.95 28.68 7.56
N LEU A 66 -14.01 28.77 8.50
CA LEU A 66 -13.15 27.64 8.89
C LEU A 66 -14.01 26.51 9.51
N GLY A 67 -13.61 25.26 9.29
CA GLY A 67 -14.37 24.09 9.72
C GLY A 67 -15.63 23.76 8.88
N ARG A 68 -16.03 24.63 7.94
CA ARG A 68 -17.19 24.35 7.08
C ARG A 68 -16.76 23.53 5.86
N SER A 69 -17.04 22.23 5.92
CA SER A 69 -16.83 21.27 4.83
C SER A 69 -18.16 20.66 4.39
N SER A 70 -18.29 20.37 3.09
CA SER A 70 -19.36 19.49 2.57
C SER A 70 -18.97 18.02 2.56
N LYS A 71 -17.71 17.70 2.93
CA LYS A 71 -17.09 16.38 2.86
C LYS A 71 -16.91 15.73 4.24
N THR A 72 -17.44 16.33 5.30
CA THR A 72 -17.32 15.78 6.65
C THR A 72 -18.01 14.42 6.73
N HIS A 73 -17.28 13.39 7.17
CA HIS A 73 -17.72 11.99 7.25
C HIS A 73 -17.83 11.23 5.92
N ASP A 74 -17.20 11.70 4.83
CA ASP A 74 -17.07 10.92 3.59
C ASP A 74 -15.70 10.25 3.52
N ASP A 75 -15.70 8.93 3.73
CA ASP A 75 -14.49 8.10 3.70
C ASP A 75 -13.87 8.00 2.29
N ASN A 76 -14.56 8.44 1.23
CA ASN A 76 -14.02 8.47 -0.13
C ASN A 76 -13.28 9.76 -0.45
N THR A 77 -13.26 10.73 0.47
CA THR A 77 -12.56 12.00 0.28
C THR A 77 -11.41 12.14 1.26
N VAL A 78 -10.29 12.66 0.77
CA VAL A 78 -9.13 12.92 1.62
C VAL A 78 -9.29 14.29 2.34
N GLY A 79 -10.01 15.24 1.74
CA GLY A 79 -10.19 16.60 2.28
C GLY A 79 -11.37 16.74 3.25
N GLN A 80 -11.11 16.80 4.57
CA GLN A 80 -12.18 16.72 5.57
C GLN A 80 -12.41 18.00 6.40
N PHE A 81 -11.38 18.80 6.64
CA PHE A 81 -11.44 19.90 7.62
C PHE A 81 -12.15 21.18 7.12
N GLY A 82 -12.38 21.29 5.81
CA GLY A 82 -13.01 22.47 5.22
C GLY A 82 -12.13 23.71 5.29
N GLU A 83 -10.80 23.57 5.26
CA GLU A 83 -9.85 24.68 5.37
C GLU A 83 -8.90 24.81 4.16
N GLY A 84 -8.73 23.73 3.38
CA GLY A 84 -7.64 23.56 2.41
C GLY A 84 -7.41 24.73 1.46
N TYR A 85 -8.41 25.12 0.67
CA TYR A 85 -8.24 26.21 -0.31
C TYR A 85 -7.97 27.59 0.32
N LYS A 86 -8.42 27.81 1.57
CA LYS A 86 -8.17 29.07 2.30
C LYS A 86 -6.73 29.13 2.78
N ILE A 87 -6.23 28.01 3.30
CA ILE A 87 -4.82 27.86 3.68
C ILE A 87 -3.93 27.97 2.43
N SER A 88 -4.35 27.38 1.32
CA SER A 88 -3.66 27.49 0.02
C SER A 88 -3.55 28.96 -0.41
N ALA A 89 -4.67 29.70 -0.40
CA ALA A 89 -4.68 31.11 -0.73
C ALA A 89 -3.75 31.94 0.18
N LEU A 90 -3.69 31.62 1.48
CA LEU A 90 -2.80 32.26 2.44
C LEU A 90 -1.33 32.07 2.08
N VAL A 91 -0.92 30.82 1.86
CA VAL A 91 0.46 30.46 1.53
C VAL A 91 0.85 31.07 0.18
N LEU A 92 -0.02 30.99 -0.83
CA LEU A 92 0.23 31.55 -2.15
C LEU A 92 0.41 33.07 -2.12
N ASN A 93 -0.45 33.80 -1.40
CA ASN A 93 -0.28 35.25 -1.20
C ASN A 93 1.03 35.58 -0.46
N ARG A 94 1.44 34.76 0.52
CA ARG A 94 2.71 34.95 1.25
C ARG A 94 3.92 34.80 0.33
N LEU A 95 3.83 33.89 -0.64
CA LEU A 95 4.88 33.64 -1.64
C LEU A 95 4.81 34.62 -2.84
N GLY A 96 3.97 35.65 -2.78
CA GLY A 96 3.82 36.64 -3.86
C GLY A 96 3.04 36.14 -5.07
N LYS A 97 2.33 35.02 -4.95
CA LYS A 97 1.45 34.48 -5.98
C LYS A 97 0.07 35.12 -5.89
N THR A 98 -0.60 35.27 -7.03
CA THR A 98 -2.02 35.68 -7.02
C THR A 98 -2.90 34.46 -6.80
N PHE A 99 -4.09 34.67 -6.23
CA PHE A 99 -5.08 33.61 -6.09
C PHE A 99 -6.47 34.20 -6.36
N THR A 100 -7.09 33.72 -7.44
CA THR A 100 -8.38 34.18 -7.96
C THR A 100 -9.32 32.99 -8.11
N VAL A 101 -10.56 33.14 -7.67
CA VAL A 101 -11.61 32.15 -7.90
C VAL A 101 -12.62 32.73 -8.88
N HIS A 102 -12.80 32.06 -10.01
CA HIS A 102 -13.87 32.30 -10.96
C HIS A 102 -15.03 31.35 -10.63
N ASN A 103 -16.09 31.88 -10.02
CA ASN A 103 -17.22 31.10 -9.53
C ASN A 103 -18.45 31.34 -10.40
N TYR A 104 -18.41 30.80 -11.63
CA TYR A 104 -19.43 31.05 -12.66
C TYR A 104 -20.86 30.74 -12.19
N GLY A 105 -21.04 29.63 -11.48
CA GLY A 105 -22.35 29.21 -10.95
C GLY A 105 -22.96 30.17 -9.91
N LYS A 106 -22.23 31.21 -9.50
CA LYS A 106 -22.69 32.30 -8.63
C LYS A 106 -22.57 33.70 -9.23
N ASN A 107 -22.02 33.83 -10.44
CA ASN A 107 -21.64 35.13 -11.02
C ASN A 107 -20.76 35.94 -10.07
N GLU A 108 -19.74 35.28 -9.51
CA GLU A 108 -18.80 35.90 -8.58
C GLU A 108 -17.36 35.67 -9.02
N ILE A 109 -16.52 36.68 -8.82
CA ILE A 109 -15.06 36.57 -8.91
C ILE A 109 -14.48 36.93 -7.54
N TRP A 110 -13.71 36.02 -6.95
CA TRP A 110 -13.09 36.22 -5.65
C TRP A 110 -11.59 36.44 -5.85
N THR A 111 -11.05 37.51 -5.28
CA THR A 111 -9.61 37.78 -5.27
C THR A 111 -9.12 37.82 -3.84
N THR A 112 -7.85 37.55 -3.63
CA THR A 112 -7.26 37.49 -2.29
C THR A 112 -6.11 38.45 -2.15
N ARG A 113 -5.96 38.99 -0.94
CA ARG A 113 -4.81 39.84 -0.56
C ARG A 113 -4.65 39.88 0.96
N PHE A 114 -3.46 40.24 1.40
CA PHE A 114 -3.28 40.62 2.80
C PHE A 114 -3.78 42.04 3.07
N ILE A 115 -4.48 42.21 4.18
CA ILE A 115 -4.92 43.51 4.68
C ILE A 115 -4.48 43.70 6.13
N ASN A 116 -4.28 44.95 6.54
CA ASN A 116 -4.17 45.27 7.96
C ASN A 116 -5.58 45.42 8.52
N SER A 117 -6.07 44.41 9.24
CA SER A 117 -7.41 44.44 9.82
C SER A 117 -7.46 45.45 10.96
N ARG A 118 -8.44 46.36 10.90
CA ARG A 118 -8.74 47.27 12.00
C ARG A 118 -9.38 46.55 13.17
N LYS A 119 -10.12 45.46 12.90
CA LYS A 119 -10.82 44.66 13.91
C LYS A 119 -9.86 43.82 14.73
N TRP A 120 -8.89 43.19 14.06
CA TRP A 120 -7.95 42.26 14.69
C TRP A 120 -6.61 42.90 15.04
N HIS A 121 -6.35 44.12 14.55
CA HIS A 121 -5.09 44.85 14.73
C HIS A 121 -3.87 44.07 14.20
N ASP A 122 -4.05 43.27 13.14
CA ASP A 122 -3.01 42.44 12.55
C ASP A 122 -3.18 42.29 11.03
N LYS A 123 -2.12 41.83 10.35
CA LYS A 123 -2.09 41.51 8.93
C LYS A 123 -2.70 40.13 8.70
N ILE A 124 -3.86 40.11 8.04
CA ILE A 124 -4.65 38.91 7.80
C ILE A 124 -4.97 38.72 6.32
N LEU A 125 -5.30 37.49 5.94
CA LEU A 125 -5.83 37.21 4.61
C LEU A 125 -7.28 37.71 4.49
N ALA A 126 -7.62 38.35 3.37
CA ALA A 126 -8.99 38.70 3.03
C ALA A 126 -9.35 38.23 1.63
N PHE A 127 -10.64 37.90 1.44
CA PHE A 127 -11.26 37.61 0.16
C PHE A 127 -12.13 38.79 -0.26
N ASP A 128 -11.81 39.42 -1.38
CA ASP A 128 -12.65 40.43 -2.02
C ASP A 128 -13.54 39.75 -3.07
N VAL A 129 -14.84 39.75 -2.83
CA VAL A 129 -15.86 39.12 -3.68
C VAL A 129 -16.56 40.17 -4.51
N ASN A 130 -16.50 40.01 -5.82
CA ASN A 130 -17.16 40.86 -6.81
C ASN A 130 -18.27 40.09 -7.50
N GLU A 131 -19.49 40.63 -7.48
CA GLU A 131 -20.59 40.16 -8.32
C GLU A 131 -20.30 40.56 -9.76
N ASN A 132 -19.80 39.62 -10.54
CA ASN A 132 -19.49 39.78 -11.94
C ASN A 132 -19.58 38.43 -12.64
N ILE A 133 -20.11 38.40 -13.85
CA ILE A 133 -20.16 37.17 -14.63
C ILE A 133 -18.73 36.80 -15.00
N SER A 134 -18.29 35.64 -14.51
CA SER A 134 -17.01 35.05 -14.89
C SER A 134 -17.01 34.80 -16.41
N SER A 135 -15.92 35.17 -17.09
CA SER A 135 -15.71 34.80 -18.50
C SER A 135 -15.38 33.32 -18.68
N ARG A 136 -15.09 32.61 -17.58
CA ARG A 136 -14.86 31.16 -17.54
C ARG A 136 -16.12 30.43 -17.10
N ASN A 137 -16.38 29.28 -17.71
CA ASN A 137 -17.46 28.40 -17.30
C ASN A 137 -17.07 27.64 -16.03
N GLY A 138 -18.04 27.36 -15.17
CA GLY A 138 -17.85 26.54 -13.97
C GLY A 138 -17.01 27.16 -12.84
N LEU A 139 -16.41 26.31 -12.00
CA LEU A 139 -15.49 26.74 -10.95
C LEU A 139 -14.05 26.60 -11.44
N VAL A 140 -13.34 27.72 -11.52
CA VAL A 140 -11.92 27.76 -11.87
C VAL A 140 -11.15 28.52 -10.79
N ILE A 141 -10.13 27.89 -10.21
CA ILE A 141 -9.17 28.56 -9.31
C ILE A 141 -7.92 28.86 -10.13
N GLU A 142 -7.52 30.11 -10.18
CA GLU A 142 -6.30 30.57 -10.84
C GLU A 142 -5.24 30.98 -9.83
N VAL A 143 -4.02 30.50 -10.05
CA VAL A 143 -2.83 30.90 -9.33
C VAL A 143 -1.84 31.51 -10.33
N GLY A 144 -1.59 32.81 -10.22
CA GLY A 144 -0.68 33.53 -11.12
C GLY A 144 0.68 33.81 -10.50
N ASN A 145 1.58 34.36 -11.32
CA ASN A 145 3.00 34.58 -11.02
C ASN A 145 3.77 33.26 -10.80
N ILE A 146 3.40 32.20 -11.50
CA ILE A 146 4.09 30.91 -11.46
C ILE A 146 5.22 30.92 -12.48
N THR A 147 6.41 30.53 -12.03
CA THR A 147 7.56 30.32 -12.91
C THR A 147 7.49 28.94 -13.56
N PRO A 148 8.10 28.74 -14.75
CA PRO A 148 8.22 27.42 -15.35
C PRO A 148 8.84 26.39 -14.40
N GLU A 149 9.86 26.78 -13.63
CA GLU A 149 10.55 25.89 -12.68
C GLU A 149 9.63 25.45 -11.54
N GLU A 150 8.74 26.33 -11.05
CA GLU A 150 7.74 25.97 -10.05
C GLU A 150 6.69 25.02 -10.62
N TYR A 151 6.30 25.18 -11.88
CA TYR A 151 5.37 24.29 -12.56
C TYR A 151 5.99 22.90 -12.81
N ASP A 152 7.26 22.84 -13.21
CA ASP A 152 7.98 21.58 -13.36
C ASP A 152 8.14 20.87 -12.01
N ALA A 153 8.39 21.62 -10.94
CA ALA A 153 8.55 21.08 -9.60
C ALA A 153 7.29 20.43 -9.01
N ILE A 154 6.10 20.69 -9.57
CA ILE A 154 4.85 20.06 -9.12
C ILE A 154 4.47 18.80 -9.90
N GLN A 155 5.19 18.43 -10.97
CA GLN A 155 4.83 17.26 -11.79
C GLN A 155 4.80 15.94 -10.99
N ASP A 156 5.67 15.81 -9.99
CA ASP A 156 5.75 14.59 -9.17
C ASP A 156 4.70 14.51 -8.05
N ILE A 157 3.93 15.58 -7.80
CA ILE A 157 3.01 15.59 -6.64
C ILE A 157 1.68 14.89 -6.92
N TRP A 158 1.32 14.73 -8.20
CA TRP A 158 0.03 14.19 -8.60
C TRP A 158 0.17 13.27 -9.82
N LEU A 159 -0.34 12.05 -9.66
CA LEU A 159 -0.32 11.01 -10.68
C LEU A 159 -1.07 11.43 -11.95
N GLY A 160 -2.07 12.30 -11.86
CA GLY A 160 -2.83 12.78 -13.03
C GLY A 160 -2.05 13.73 -13.95
N PHE A 161 -0.86 14.19 -13.58
CA PHE A 161 0.07 14.80 -14.54
C PHE A 161 0.67 13.77 -15.49
N LYS A 162 0.67 12.50 -15.10
CA LYS A 162 1.03 11.41 -16.00
C LYS A 162 -0.18 11.09 -16.88
N GLY A 163 0.11 10.86 -18.15
CA GLY A 163 -0.87 10.32 -19.09
C GLY A 163 -1.11 8.83 -18.77
N ASP A 164 -1.06 8.00 -19.81
CA ASP A 164 -1.24 6.56 -19.62
C ASP A 164 -0.05 5.93 -18.88
N TYR A 165 -0.34 5.12 -17.86
CA TYR A 165 0.62 4.31 -17.11
C TYR A 165 0.09 2.88 -16.93
N LYS A 166 1.00 1.91 -16.76
CA LYS A 166 0.61 0.51 -16.58
C LYS A 166 0.17 0.27 -15.14
N LYS A 167 -1.00 -0.36 -14.98
CA LYS A 167 -1.58 -0.63 -13.67
C LYS A 167 -2.38 -1.93 -13.60
N ILE A 168 -2.56 -2.41 -12.38
CA ILE A 168 -3.55 -3.44 -12.02
C ILE A 168 -4.57 -2.81 -11.08
N ASP A 169 -5.84 -2.79 -11.48
CA ASP A 169 -6.94 -2.38 -10.63
C ASP A 169 -7.26 -3.47 -9.59
N THR A 170 -7.49 -3.04 -8.35
CA THR A 170 -7.88 -3.85 -7.19
C THR A 170 -9.00 -3.16 -6.42
N SER A 171 -9.61 -3.85 -5.47
CA SER A 171 -10.65 -3.32 -4.59
C SER A 171 -10.20 -2.16 -3.70
N LYS A 172 -8.88 -2.00 -3.49
CA LYS A 172 -8.29 -0.97 -2.61
C LYS A 172 -7.59 0.15 -3.37
N GLY A 173 -7.55 0.09 -4.68
CA GLY A 173 -6.87 1.04 -5.54
C GLY A 173 -6.09 0.35 -6.65
N GLU A 174 -4.97 0.95 -7.05
CA GLU A 174 -4.20 0.53 -8.23
C GLU A 174 -2.78 0.15 -7.84
N ILE A 175 -2.29 -0.97 -8.37
CA ILE A 175 -0.87 -1.33 -8.34
C ILE A 175 -0.22 -0.76 -9.60
N LEU A 176 0.78 0.11 -9.45
CA LEU A 176 1.49 0.79 -10.52
C LEU A 176 2.71 -0.04 -10.93
N LEU A 177 2.76 -0.43 -12.21
CA LEU A 177 3.74 -1.38 -12.74
C LEU A 177 4.92 -0.71 -13.45
N ASP A 178 4.84 0.58 -13.71
CA ASP A 178 5.94 1.30 -14.35
C ASP A 178 7.10 1.48 -13.38
N GLU A 179 8.32 1.14 -13.80
CA GLU A 179 9.54 1.27 -12.97
C GLU A 179 9.72 2.67 -12.38
N SER A 180 9.24 3.72 -13.07
CA SER A 180 9.29 5.10 -12.57
C SER A 180 8.44 5.34 -11.32
N GLU A 181 7.50 4.43 -11.00
CA GLU A 181 6.59 4.49 -9.86
C GLU A 181 6.96 3.54 -8.73
N LYS A 182 8.02 2.75 -8.90
CA LYS A 182 8.53 1.90 -7.85
C LYS A 182 8.73 2.69 -6.55
N ASN A 183 8.22 2.14 -5.47
CA ASN A 183 8.25 2.72 -4.13
C ASN A 183 7.53 4.07 -3.97
N LYS A 184 6.65 4.43 -4.91
CA LYS A 184 5.80 5.62 -4.79
C LYS A 184 4.40 5.25 -4.33
N ILE A 185 3.92 5.99 -3.35
CA ILE A 185 2.59 5.82 -2.79
C ILE A 185 1.77 7.06 -3.12
N TYR A 186 0.55 6.81 -3.54
CA TYR A 186 -0.45 7.81 -3.85
C TYR A 186 -1.73 7.49 -3.08
N VAL A 187 -2.47 8.53 -2.72
CA VAL A 187 -3.85 8.38 -2.24
C VAL A 187 -4.72 9.28 -3.09
N ASN A 188 -5.65 8.67 -3.83
CA ASN A 188 -6.45 9.37 -4.84
C ASN A 188 -5.56 10.18 -5.81
N GLY A 189 -4.46 9.57 -6.27
CA GLY A 189 -3.49 10.16 -7.17
C GLY A 189 -2.53 11.18 -6.56
N LEU A 190 -2.66 11.58 -5.30
CA LEU A 190 -1.70 12.50 -4.65
C LEU A 190 -0.54 11.74 -4.02
N TYR A 191 0.69 12.12 -4.37
CA TYR A 191 1.90 11.48 -3.86
C TYR A 191 2.04 11.68 -2.34
N ILE A 192 2.36 10.62 -1.61
CA ILE A 192 2.58 10.61 -0.15
C ILE A 192 3.95 10.01 0.14
N SER A 193 4.70 10.64 1.04
CA SER A 193 5.97 10.08 1.50
C SER A 193 5.71 9.02 2.57
N CYS A 194 6.01 7.76 2.29
CA CYS A 194 5.97 6.69 3.29
C CYS A 194 7.34 6.04 3.41
N SER A 195 7.63 5.50 4.60
CA SER A 195 8.84 4.72 4.84
C SER A 195 8.54 3.24 4.57
N ALA A 196 8.69 2.83 3.31
CA ALA A 196 8.60 1.43 2.87
C ALA A 196 9.64 1.20 1.76
N ASP A 197 9.99 -0.07 1.52
CA ASP A 197 10.85 -0.48 0.41
C ASP A 197 10.07 -1.38 -0.56
N LEU A 198 9.24 -0.73 -1.38
CA LEU A 198 8.28 -1.43 -2.22
C LEU A 198 8.82 -1.75 -3.63
N GLN A 199 8.44 -2.90 -4.18
CA GLN A 199 8.76 -3.23 -5.59
C GLN A 199 7.87 -2.50 -6.58
N TYR A 200 6.60 -2.27 -6.22
CA TYR A 200 5.65 -1.55 -7.06
C TYR A 200 5.35 -0.15 -6.53
N GLY A 201 4.68 0.65 -7.35
CA GLY A 201 3.97 1.83 -6.88
C GLY A 201 2.54 1.49 -6.52
N TYR A 202 1.88 2.32 -5.70
CA TYR A 202 0.52 2.06 -5.25
C TYR A 202 -0.29 3.34 -5.19
N ASN A 203 -1.50 3.33 -5.75
CA ASN A 203 -2.48 4.39 -5.59
C ASN A 203 -3.69 3.87 -4.82
N PHE A 204 -3.82 4.25 -3.55
CA PHE A 204 -4.88 3.77 -2.68
C PHE A 204 -6.16 4.60 -2.81
N HIS A 205 -7.31 3.94 -2.66
CA HIS A 205 -8.55 4.64 -2.37
C HIS A 205 -8.51 5.25 -0.97
N PRO A 206 -9.00 6.49 -0.77
CA PRO A 206 -8.94 7.21 0.52
C PRO A 206 -9.51 6.45 1.72
N LYS A 207 -10.50 5.60 1.48
CA LYS A 207 -11.19 4.82 2.51
C LYS A 207 -10.27 3.84 3.24
N TYR A 208 -9.20 3.37 2.59
CA TYR A 208 -8.32 2.34 3.15
C TYR A 208 -7.07 2.91 3.82
N LEU A 209 -6.53 4.02 3.32
CA LEU A 209 -5.33 4.65 3.89
C LEU A 209 -5.65 6.03 4.44
N LYS A 210 -5.78 6.09 5.78
CA LYS A 210 -6.01 7.36 6.47
C LYS A 210 -4.72 8.19 6.50
N LEU A 211 -4.85 9.44 6.07
CA LEU A 211 -3.75 10.40 6.11
C LEU A 211 -3.86 11.33 7.32
N GLU A 212 -2.70 11.77 7.79
CA GLU A 212 -2.60 12.85 8.78
C GLU A 212 -3.15 14.17 8.22
N ARG A 213 -3.46 15.13 9.12
CA ARG A 213 -4.03 16.43 8.75
C ARG A 213 -3.28 17.12 7.61
N ASP A 214 -1.95 17.09 7.67
CA ASP A 214 -1.07 17.76 6.71
C ASP A 214 -0.71 16.87 5.49
N ARG A 215 -1.19 15.61 5.46
CA ARG A 215 -1.14 14.70 4.30
C ARG A 215 0.25 14.50 3.71
N LYS A 216 1.27 14.50 4.57
CA LYS A 216 2.69 14.31 4.20
C LYS A 216 3.15 12.87 4.33
N SER A 217 2.54 12.11 5.24
CA SER A 217 2.97 10.76 5.59
C SER A 217 1.80 9.81 5.82
N CYS A 218 2.07 8.52 5.65
CA CYS A 218 1.23 7.41 6.05
C CYS A 218 1.92 6.54 7.10
N ASP A 219 1.14 5.70 7.78
CA ASP A 219 1.68 4.61 8.60
C ASP A 219 2.26 3.52 7.68
N SER A 220 3.52 3.17 7.93
CA SER A 220 4.22 2.08 7.23
C SER A 220 3.57 0.72 7.47
N PHE A 221 2.98 0.49 8.65
CA PHE A 221 2.31 -0.77 8.96
C PHE A 221 1.06 -0.94 8.08
N ASP A 222 0.17 0.05 8.08
CA ASP A 222 -1.03 0.06 7.24
C ASP A 222 -0.66 -0.07 5.76
N THR A 223 0.39 0.61 5.32
CA THR A 223 0.90 0.52 3.94
C THR A 223 1.28 -0.92 3.57
N LYS A 224 2.13 -1.58 4.36
CA LYS A 224 2.58 -2.96 4.09
C LYS A 224 1.42 -3.96 4.15
N LEU A 225 0.47 -3.75 5.07
CA LEU A 225 -0.74 -4.58 5.14
C LEU A 225 -1.58 -4.45 3.86
N LEU A 226 -1.86 -3.23 3.42
CA LEU A 226 -2.68 -2.95 2.24
C LEU A 226 -2.03 -3.46 0.95
N THR A 227 -0.72 -3.25 0.79
CA THR A 227 0.02 -3.76 -0.38
C THR A 227 0.01 -5.28 -0.46
N SER A 228 0.17 -5.97 0.69
CA SER A 228 0.06 -7.43 0.78
C SER A 228 -1.33 -7.94 0.37
N GLU A 229 -2.38 -7.25 0.79
CA GLU A 229 -3.75 -7.60 0.40
C GLU A 229 -4.03 -7.34 -1.08
N MET A 230 -3.55 -6.21 -1.63
CA MET A 230 -3.72 -5.86 -3.05
C MET A 230 -2.99 -6.84 -3.96
N LEU A 231 -1.76 -7.24 -3.61
CA LEU A 231 -1.03 -8.25 -4.37
C LEU A 231 -1.67 -9.62 -4.27
N ASN A 232 -2.19 -10.00 -3.10
CA ASN A 232 -2.93 -11.24 -2.96
C ASN A 232 -4.19 -11.24 -3.84
N GLU A 233 -4.94 -10.14 -3.88
CA GLU A 233 -6.09 -9.98 -4.77
C GLU A 233 -5.69 -10.10 -6.25
N ALA A 234 -4.69 -9.34 -6.68
CA ALA A 234 -4.20 -9.39 -8.06
C ALA A 234 -3.70 -10.79 -8.45
N PHE A 235 -3.06 -11.50 -7.52
CA PHE A 235 -2.62 -12.87 -7.72
C PHE A 235 -3.80 -13.86 -7.84
N LEU A 236 -4.81 -13.74 -6.98
CA LEU A 236 -6.03 -14.55 -7.06
C LEU A 236 -6.75 -14.39 -8.40
N GLU A 237 -6.72 -13.18 -8.96
CA GLU A 237 -7.32 -12.84 -10.26
C GLU A 237 -6.43 -13.10 -11.48
N ASP A 238 -5.31 -13.83 -11.32
CA ASP A 238 -4.37 -14.17 -12.41
C ASP A 238 -3.74 -12.94 -13.10
N LYS A 239 -3.68 -11.80 -12.40
CA LYS A 239 -3.05 -10.56 -12.88
C LYS A 239 -1.56 -10.49 -12.56
N ILE A 240 -1.05 -11.37 -11.71
CA ILE A 240 0.37 -11.48 -11.35
C ILE A 240 0.80 -12.93 -11.50
N GLU A 241 1.99 -13.13 -12.08
CA GLU A 241 2.54 -14.47 -12.28
C GLU A 241 2.94 -15.11 -10.94
N PRO A 242 2.64 -16.41 -10.74
CA PRO A 242 3.00 -17.13 -9.50
C PRO A 242 4.46 -17.04 -9.10
N GLY A 243 5.37 -17.13 -10.07
CA GLY A 243 6.81 -17.02 -9.83
C GLY A 243 7.22 -15.68 -9.24
N LYS A 244 6.50 -14.59 -9.56
CA LYS A 244 6.82 -13.25 -9.06
C LYS A 244 6.47 -13.10 -7.59
N ILE A 245 5.30 -13.60 -7.17
CA ILE A 245 4.92 -13.59 -5.75
C ILE A 245 5.91 -14.42 -4.93
N MET A 246 6.34 -15.56 -5.44
CA MET A 246 7.32 -16.40 -4.74
C MET A 246 8.67 -15.70 -4.58
N GLU A 247 9.20 -15.10 -5.65
CA GLU A 247 10.43 -14.29 -5.59
C GLU A 247 10.31 -13.19 -4.53
N MET A 248 9.17 -12.47 -4.48
CA MET A 248 8.95 -11.40 -3.50
C MET A 248 8.89 -11.91 -2.06
N VAL A 249 8.30 -13.08 -1.82
CA VAL A 249 8.27 -13.70 -0.49
C VAL A 249 9.68 -14.16 -0.09
N GLU A 250 10.42 -14.74 -1.02
CA GLU A 250 11.80 -15.16 -0.80
C GLU A 250 12.74 -13.99 -0.50
N ASP A 251 12.51 -12.85 -1.14
CA ASP A 251 13.30 -11.63 -0.96
C ASP A 251 12.82 -10.75 0.20
N GLU A 252 11.85 -11.25 0.98
CA GLU A 252 11.28 -10.58 2.16
C GLU A 252 10.77 -9.17 1.84
N ASN A 253 10.17 -9.02 0.65
CA ASN A 253 9.78 -7.70 0.20
C ASN A 253 8.58 -7.15 0.99
N ASP A 254 8.64 -5.85 1.29
CA ASP A 254 7.62 -5.14 2.08
C ASP A 254 6.20 -5.27 1.48
N ASP A 255 6.10 -5.35 0.15
CA ASP A 255 4.85 -5.52 -0.58
C ASP A 255 4.08 -6.77 -0.17
N VAL A 256 4.77 -7.85 0.25
CA VAL A 256 4.18 -9.15 0.60
C VAL A 256 4.40 -9.55 2.06
N MET A 257 4.91 -8.62 2.88
CA MET A 257 5.27 -8.88 4.29
C MET A 257 4.12 -9.50 5.11
N PHE A 258 2.87 -9.13 4.84
CA PHE A 258 1.71 -9.60 5.57
C PHE A 258 0.89 -10.65 4.82
N LEU A 259 1.38 -11.15 3.69
CA LEU A 259 0.68 -12.11 2.86
C LEU A 259 0.24 -13.37 3.64
N LYS A 260 1.06 -13.82 4.61
CA LYS A 260 0.73 -14.95 5.49
C LYS A 260 -0.50 -14.75 6.37
N TYR A 261 -0.88 -13.51 6.66
CA TYR A 261 -2.05 -13.18 7.48
C TYR A 261 -3.30 -12.87 6.64
N THR A 262 -3.18 -12.87 5.30
CA THR A 262 -4.32 -12.63 4.43
C THR A 262 -5.30 -13.80 4.47
N SER A 263 -6.59 -13.50 4.35
CA SER A 263 -7.69 -14.45 4.55
C SER A 263 -7.83 -15.50 3.43
N ASN A 264 -7.23 -15.27 2.26
CA ASN A 264 -7.41 -16.12 1.08
C ASN A 264 -6.06 -16.41 0.40
N ARG A 265 -5.24 -17.25 1.06
CA ARG A 265 -3.88 -17.60 0.64
C ARG A 265 -3.74 -18.97 -0.03
N SER A 266 -4.83 -19.69 -0.31
CA SER A 266 -4.78 -21.06 -0.83
C SER A 266 -4.04 -21.15 -2.17
N LYS A 267 -4.31 -20.22 -3.09
CA LYS A 267 -3.62 -20.15 -4.38
C LYS A 267 -2.13 -19.85 -4.21
N VAL A 268 -1.76 -19.02 -3.23
CA VAL A 268 -0.36 -18.67 -2.94
C VAL A 268 0.36 -19.91 -2.43
N ILE A 269 -0.23 -20.59 -1.46
CA ILE A 269 0.30 -21.85 -0.91
C ILE A 269 0.47 -22.85 -2.06
N GLN A 270 -0.54 -23.02 -2.92
CA GLN A 270 -0.44 -23.92 -4.06
C GLN A 270 0.72 -23.55 -4.99
N ALA A 271 0.88 -22.28 -5.35
CA ALA A 271 1.98 -21.83 -6.20
C ALA A 271 3.37 -22.06 -5.57
N CYS A 272 3.49 -21.81 -4.26
CA CYS A 272 4.72 -22.11 -3.52
C CYS A 272 4.99 -23.62 -3.56
N MET A 273 3.97 -24.44 -3.27
CA MET A 273 4.08 -25.90 -3.27
C MET A 273 4.38 -26.46 -4.66
N ASP A 274 3.81 -25.93 -5.74
CA ASP A 274 4.10 -26.36 -7.12
C ASP A 274 5.59 -26.16 -7.44
N THR A 275 6.16 -25.05 -6.99
CA THR A 275 7.60 -24.76 -7.18
C THR A 275 8.47 -25.68 -6.33
N ILE A 276 8.10 -25.89 -5.07
CA ILE A 276 8.81 -26.81 -4.16
C ILE A 276 8.74 -28.26 -4.68
N ASP A 277 7.58 -28.70 -5.18
CA ASP A 277 7.38 -30.02 -5.77
C ASP A 277 8.20 -30.20 -7.04
N LYS A 278 8.32 -29.16 -7.87
CA LYS A 278 9.21 -29.18 -9.03
C LYS A 278 10.67 -29.35 -8.61
N GLN A 279 11.14 -28.58 -7.61
CA GLN A 279 12.50 -28.71 -7.07
C GLN A 279 12.74 -30.12 -6.50
N GLY A 280 11.79 -30.65 -5.74
CA GLY A 280 11.87 -32.01 -5.17
C GLY A 280 11.93 -33.10 -6.23
N LYS A 281 11.16 -32.98 -7.32
CA LYS A 281 11.20 -33.93 -8.45
C LYS A 281 12.56 -33.91 -9.16
N GLU A 282 13.11 -32.72 -9.40
CA GLU A 282 14.44 -32.56 -9.98
C GLU A 282 15.51 -33.25 -9.11
N MET A 283 15.48 -33.08 -7.79
CA MET A 283 16.41 -33.76 -6.87
C MET A 283 16.29 -35.30 -6.88
N ILE A 284 15.07 -35.85 -6.94
CA ILE A 284 14.85 -37.30 -7.00
C ILE A 284 15.35 -37.89 -8.32
N SER A 285 15.01 -37.25 -9.45
CA SER A 285 15.41 -37.73 -10.78
C SER A 285 16.92 -37.78 -10.98
N MET A 286 17.69 -36.95 -10.27
CA MET A 286 19.15 -37.03 -10.24
C MET A 286 19.70 -38.20 -9.39
N GLN A 287 18.90 -38.75 -8.47
CA GLN A 287 19.34 -39.73 -7.47
C GLN A 287 18.85 -41.16 -7.74
N LYS A 288 17.73 -41.35 -8.45
CA LYS A 288 17.11 -42.67 -8.64
C LYS A 288 16.60 -42.85 -10.07
N GLU A 289 17.27 -43.70 -10.84
CA GLU A 289 16.77 -44.19 -12.12
C GLU A 289 15.85 -45.40 -11.90
N ASN A 290 14.56 -45.29 -12.27
CA ASN A 290 13.64 -46.39 -12.58
C ASN A 290 12.94 -47.21 -11.45
N GLU A 291 12.72 -46.67 -10.25
CA GLU A 291 11.79 -47.27 -9.28
C GLU A 291 10.55 -46.39 -9.04
N GLU A 292 9.34 -46.93 -9.25
CA GLU A 292 8.09 -46.31 -8.80
C GLU A 292 8.02 -46.38 -7.27
N LEU A 293 8.40 -45.28 -6.63
CA LEU A 293 8.28 -45.10 -5.19
C LEU A 293 6.91 -44.51 -4.83
N PRO A 294 6.36 -44.83 -3.64
CA PRO A 294 5.09 -44.28 -3.18
C PRO A 294 5.17 -42.76 -2.99
N GLU A 295 4.00 -42.11 -3.03
CA GLU A 295 3.86 -40.65 -2.96
C GLU A 295 4.48 -40.09 -1.67
N GLU A 296 4.30 -40.78 -0.55
CA GLU A 296 4.81 -40.39 0.76
C GLU A 296 6.34 -40.25 0.81
N LEU A 297 7.07 -40.97 -0.06
CA LEU A 297 8.53 -40.91 -0.16
C LEU A 297 9.02 -39.93 -1.22
N THR A 298 8.15 -39.55 -2.16
CA THR A 298 8.53 -38.76 -3.35
C THR A 298 8.02 -37.33 -3.32
N GLN A 299 6.91 -37.07 -2.63
CA GLN A 299 6.40 -35.72 -2.43
C GLN A 299 7.41 -34.85 -1.71
N ALA A 300 7.60 -33.61 -2.17
CA ALA A 300 8.53 -32.71 -1.53
C ALA A 300 8.00 -32.30 -0.15
N ILE A 301 8.87 -32.30 0.85
CA ILE A 301 8.54 -31.82 2.20
C ILE A 301 9.35 -30.54 2.45
N PRO A 302 8.72 -29.35 2.46
CA PRO A 302 9.42 -28.10 2.74
C PRO A 302 10.04 -28.13 4.15
N VAL A 303 11.28 -27.71 4.29
CA VAL A 303 11.98 -27.60 5.58
C VAL A 303 12.73 -26.28 5.68
N ALA A 304 12.82 -25.70 6.88
CA ALA A 304 13.58 -24.48 7.13
C ALA A 304 14.87 -24.75 7.89
N GLU A 305 14.94 -25.85 8.66
CA GLU A 305 16.08 -26.18 9.50
C GLU A 305 16.83 -27.43 9.04
N PRO A 306 18.18 -27.47 9.19
CA PRO A 306 18.96 -28.67 8.88
C PRO A 306 18.56 -29.91 9.67
N SER A 307 18.12 -29.73 10.92
CA SER A 307 17.61 -30.79 11.79
C SER A 307 16.37 -31.49 11.20
N GLU A 308 15.41 -30.71 10.68
CA GLU A 308 14.22 -31.22 10.00
C GLU A 308 14.59 -31.97 8.71
N TYR A 309 15.53 -31.41 7.94
CA TYR A 309 16.04 -32.02 6.72
C TYR A 309 16.59 -33.42 7.00
N ASP A 310 17.49 -33.54 7.98
CA ASP A 310 18.12 -34.81 8.34
C ASP A 310 17.09 -35.83 8.84
N ARG A 311 16.13 -35.40 9.68
CA ARG A 311 15.03 -36.25 10.17
C ARG A 311 14.23 -36.85 9.00
N ILE A 312 13.75 -36.01 8.08
CA ILE A 312 12.96 -36.45 6.93
C ILE A 312 13.80 -37.33 5.99
N LYS A 313 15.08 -36.98 5.78
CA LYS A 313 15.98 -37.77 4.91
C LYS A 313 16.28 -39.15 5.50
N ASN A 314 16.44 -39.26 6.82
CA ASN A 314 16.66 -40.52 7.53
C ASN A 314 15.45 -41.46 7.42
N GLN A 315 14.24 -40.89 7.36
CA GLN A 315 13.02 -41.64 7.05
C GLN A 315 12.85 -41.92 5.53
N GLY A 316 13.85 -41.61 4.71
CA GLY A 316 13.83 -41.84 3.27
C GLY A 316 12.83 -40.97 2.50
N GLY A 317 12.36 -39.88 3.11
CA GLY A 317 11.51 -38.88 2.45
C GLY A 317 12.32 -37.93 1.55
N ASN A 318 11.63 -36.92 1.02
CA ASN A 318 12.17 -35.95 0.09
C ASN A 318 12.13 -34.51 0.66
N PRO A 319 13.05 -34.14 1.56
CA PRO A 319 13.07 -32.80 2.14
C PRO A 319 13.62 -31.79 1.13
N VAL A 320 13.00 -30.61 1.07
CA VAL A 320 13.43 -29.48 0.22
C VAL A 320 13.60 -28.24 1.08
N PHE A 321 14.80 -27.66 1.09
CA PHE A 321 15.07 -26.44 1.84
C PHE A 321 14.32 -25.25 1.24
N VAL A 322 13.64 -24.50 2.11
CA VAL A 322 12.99 -23.24 1.77
C VAL A 322 13.40 -22.16 2.78
N LYS A 323 13.31 -20.89 2.37
CA LYS A 323 13.56 -19.76 3.29
C LYS A 323 12.50 -19.73 4.40
N PRO A 324 12.81 -19.21 5.61
CA PRO A 324 11.86 -19.18 6.73
C PRO A 324 10.50 -18.53 6.40
N HIS A 325 10.50 -17.42 5.65
CA HIS A 325 9.26 -16.74 5.26
C HIS A 325 8.38 -17.58 4.30
N VAL A 326 9.00 -18.37 3.43
CA VAL A 326 8.30 -19.33 2.56
C VAL A 326 7.76 -20.48 3.40
N TYR A 327 8.57 -21.03 4.31
CA TYR A 327 8.14 -22.10 5.23
C TYR A 327 6.90 -21.69 6.03
N GLU A 328 6.88 -20.48 6.58
CA GLU A 328 5.73 -19.95 7.32
C GLU A 328 4.41 -19.93 6.52
N LEU A 329 4.48 -19.76 5.18
CA LEU A 329 3.29 -19.86 4.31
C LEU A 329 2.82 -21.30 4.13
N VAL A 330 3.76 -22.23 3.95
CA VAL A 330 3.48 -23.63 3.60
C VAL A 330 3.55 -24.59 4.79
N LYS A 331 3.76 -24.08 6.00
CA LYS A 331 3.99 -24.87 7.22
C LYS A 331 2.95 -25.96 7.44
N TYR A 332 1.66 -25.65 7.28
CA TYR A 332 0.59 -26.64 7.41
C TYR A 332 0.74 -27.81 6.42
N VAL A 333 1.15 -27.52 5.18
CA VAL A 333 1.40 -28.57 4.16
C VAL A 333 2.67 -29.35 4.51
N ALA A 334 3.71 -28.69 5.02
CA ALA A 334 4.91 -29.36 5.48
C ALA A 334 4.63 -30.33 6.65
N GLU A 335 3.85 -29.90 7.64
CA GLU A 335 3.39 -30.71 8.77
C GLU A 335 2.56 -31.92 8.28
N GLU A 336 1.55 -31.68 7.43
CA GLU A 336 0.71 -32.74 6.87
C GLU A 336 1.52 -33.79 6.10
N ARG A 337 2.43 -33.36 5.22
CA ARG A 337 3.27 -34.28 4.43
C ARG A 337 4.27 -35.03 5.31
N THR A 338 4.77 -34.40 6.37
CA THR A 338 5.62 -35.04 7.37
C THR A 338 4.85 -36.13 8.10
N ASP A 339 3.65 -35.84 8.61
CA ASP A 339 2.81 -36.82 9.28
C ASP A 339 2.48 -38.02 8.38
N ASN A 340 2.19 -37.78 7.10
CA ASN A 340 1.94 -38.84 6.13
C ASN A 340 3.16 -39.74 5.93
N LEU A 341 4.37 -39.17 5.80
CA LEU A 341 5.61 -39.93 5.73
C LEU A 341 5.82 -40.80 6.98
N TYR A 342 5.66 -40.22 8.16
CA TYR A 342 5.88 -40.94 9.41
C TYR A 342 4.83 -42.05 9.61
N ASN A 343 3.57 -41.82 9.24
CA ASN A 343 2.53 -42.84 9.29
C ASN A 343 2.84 -44.00 8.33
N TYR A 344 3.27 -43.70 7.10
CA TYR A 344 3.77 -44.72 6.18
C TYR A 344 4.96 -45.50 6.77
N ARG A 345 5.89 -44.82 7.44
CA ARG A 345 7.07 -45.46 8.06
C ARG A 345 6.80 -46.26 9.32
N LYS A 346 5.62 -46.15 9.93
CA LYS A 346 5.16 -47.09 10.95
C LYS A 346 4.84 -48.45 10.34
N GLU A 347 4.28 -48.46 9.13
CA GLU A 347 3.88 -49.68 8.43
C GLU A 347 5.01 -50.27 7.58
N VAL A 348 5.84 -49.41 6.98
CA VAL A 348 6.92 -49.80 6.04
C VAL A 348 8.24 -49.15 6.45
N PRO A 349 8.98 -49.76 7.40
CA PRO A 349 10.20 -49.17 7.93
C PRO A 349 11.35 -49.22 6.88
N VAL A 350 12.27 -48.24 6.94
CA VAL A 350 13.42 -48.16 6.01
C VAL A 350 14.29 -49.42 6.09
N LYS A 351 14.41 -49.96 7.29
CA LYS A 351 15.02 -51.25 7.64
C LYS A 351 14.26 -51.80 8.84
N GLU A 352 14.38 -53.10 9.11
CA GLU A 352 13.90 -53.64 10.39
C GLU A 352 14.54 -52.84 11.54
N ARG A 353 13.69 -52.23 12.38
CA ARG A 353 14.13 -51.44 13.51
C ARG A 353 14.32 -52.34 14.72
N THR A 354 15.43 -52.17 15.42
CA THR A 354 15.60 -52.68 16.78
C THR A 354 14.64 -51.95 17.74
N LEU A 355 14.45 -52.50 18.94
CA LEU A 355 13.62 -51.84 19.95
C LEU A 355 14.12 -50.42 20.27
N LYS A 356 15.44 -50.24 20.32
CA LYS A 356 16.07 -48.93 20.48
C LYS A 356 15.67 -47.97 19.36
N GLU A 357 15.86 -48.37 18.11
CA GLU A 357 15.52 -47.56 16.94
C GLU A 357 14.01 -47.26 16.83
N GLU A 358 13.16 -48.17 17.31
CA GLU A 358 11.72 -47.94 17.37
C GLU A 358 11.36 -46.86 18.41
N PHE A 359 12.02 -46.85 19.58
CA PHE A 359 11.85 -45.78 20.56
C PHE A 359 12.50 -44.46 20.12
N GLU A 360 13.62 -44.50 19.41
CA GLU A 360 14.22 -43.31 18.79
C GLU A 360 13.26 -42.69 17.75
N PHE A 361 12.66 -43.52 16.90
CA PHE A 361 11.64 -43.08 15.94
C PHE A 361 10.39 -42.52 16.64
N TRP A 362 9.94 -43.15 17.73
CA TRP A 362 8.85 -42.63 18.55
C TRP A 362 9.21 -41.27 19.16
N MET A 363 10.44 -41.11 19.64
CA MET A 363 10.94 -39.83 20.17
C MET A 363 11.02 -38.75 19.10
N GLU A 364 11.36 -39.09 17.86
CA GLU A 364 11.27 -38.14 16.74
C GLU A 364 9.82 -37.69 16.48
N LEU A 365 8.83 -38.54 16.73
CA LEU A 365 7.42 -38.23 16.49
C LEU A 365 6.78 -37.40 17.60
N TYR A 366 7.06 -37.77 18.85
CA TYR A 366 6.30 -37.29 20.02
C TYR A 366 7.17 -36.58 21.05
N GLY A 367 8.49 -36.54 20.85
CA GLY A 367 9.44 -36.00 21.82
C GLY A 367 9.23 -34.53 22.14
N GLU A 368 8.81 -33.73 21.16
CA GLU A 368 8.54 -32.30 21.34
C GLU A 368 7.30 -32.02 22.23
N GLU A 369 6.40 -33.00 22.38
CA GLU A 369 5.26 -32.91 23.31
C GLU A 369 5.67 -33.20 24.77
N LEU A 370 6.86 -33.77 24.99
CA LEU A 370 7.38 -34.08 26.31
C LEU A 370 8.00 -32.85 26.97
N SER A 371 7.87 -32.77 28.30
CA SER A 371 8.68 -31.81 29.05
C SER A 371 10.17 -32.15 28.91
N TYR A 372 11.05 -31.14 28.91
CA TYR A 372 12.51 -31.31 28.83
C TYR A 372 13.06 -32.40 29.77
N LYS A 373 12.52 -32.52 30.99
CA LYS A 373 12.94 -33.56 31.95
C LYS A 373 12.51 -34.97 31.51
N ALA A 374 11.29 -35.10 30.99
CA ALA A 374 10.76 -36.38 30.52
C ALA A 374 11.46 -36.83 29.24
N GLU A 375 11.71 -35.89 28.32
CA GLU A 375 12.46 -36.14 27.08
C GLU A 375 13.86 -36.67 27.39
N ASN A 376 14.62 -36.01 28.27
CA ASN A 376 15.97 -36.44 28.63
C ASN A 376 15.98 -37.78 29.36
N ALA A 377 15.05 -38.00 30.30
CA ALA A 377 14.95 -39.28 31.00
C ALA A 377 14.66 -40.44 30.03
N LEU A 378 13.81 -40.20 29.02
CA LEU A 378 13.51 -41.20 28.01
C LEU A 378 14.71 -41.44 27.08
N LYS A 379 15.47 -40.40 26.70
CA LYS A 379 16.73 -40.55 25.96
C LYS A 379 17.73 -41.42 26.72
N GLU A 380 17.92 -41.19 28.02
CA GLU A 380 18.81 -42.02 28.86
C GLU A 380 18.36 -43.49 28.94
N LEU A 381 17.05 -43.75 28.92
CA LEU A 381 16.51 -45.12 28.90
C LEU A 381 16.73 -45.80 27.54
N ILE A 382 16.56 -45.05 26.45
CA ILE A 382 16.79 -45.52 25.09
C ILE A 382 18.27 -45.89 24.89
N GLU A 383 19.21 -45.20 25.54
CA GLU A 383 20.63 -45.55 25.48
C GLU A 383 20.97 -46.89 26.18
N GLN A 384 20.12 -47.37 27.10
CA GLN A 384 20.36 -48.57 27.90
C GLN A 384 19.82 -49.86 27.25
N ILE A 385 18.95 -49.73 26.25
CA ILE A 385 18.44 -50.82 25.41
C ILE A 385 19.23 -50.91 24.11
#